data_AF-A0AAW2GRR6-F1
#
_entry.id   AF-A0AAW2GRR6-F1
#
_cell.length_a   1.000
_cell.length_b   1.000
_cell.length_c   1.000
_cell.angle_alpha   90.00
_cell.angle_beta   90.00
_cell.angle_gamma   90.00
#
_symmetry.space_group_name_H-M   'P 1'
#
loop_
_entity.id
_entity.type
_entity.pdbx_description
1 polymer ?
#
loop_
_entity_poly.entity_id
_entity_poly.type
_entity_poly.pdbx_seq_one_letter_code
_entity_poly.pdbx_strand_id
1 'polypeptide(L)'
;MILVFLEITCGNNNAYVQLDNLEIIFCSILALLKLLSFRIYANNLIRNFSSAMKDYLAIDTEEKRTIMRRHAYMGRLICYSVLSLAYLASILFMLVALIADNEEVRANVSKSQMSQLPVPLTFLGEVHVSTGVYMLISIFQYMVLTLTTTSNCGNDSLILAIILHICGQMEVLKIEFNNYDVKNKSKSFSALALRHYYLIEHAELLVNVISFVLLLQMLFSCLFVSLMGFQFILALKTNDAVMIFKTTIVLTALMLQLFFYSIVGDYLKYQMEEVGHSIYNCNWYDFPLILMRNVLFVIMRSQQPVQLLAGRFFVVDIKSYMAIVKSAISYISVLRVMVDE
;
A
#
# COMPACT_ATOMS: atom_id res chain seq x y z
N MET A 1 -16.44 1.01 -13.95
CA MET A 1 -16.00 2.40 -14.18
C MET A 1 -17.03 3.21 -14.95
N ILE A 2 -17.38 2.85 -16.20
CA ILE A 2 -18.38 3.60 -17.01
C ILE A 2 -19.74 3.71 -16.30
N LEU A 3 -20.28 2.60 -15.78
CA LEU A 3 -21.55 2.62 -15.04
C LEU A 3 -21.51 3.52 -13.79
N VAL A 4 -20.41 3.48 -13.04
CA VAL A 4 -20.23 4.31 -11.84
C VAL A 4 -20.06 5.79 -12.20
N PHE A 5 -19.37 6.08 -13.31
CA PHE A 5 -19.26 7.43 -13.83
C PHE A 5 -20.62 7.99 -14.27
N LEU A 6 -21.41 7.19 -14.99
CA LEU A 6 -22.78 7.55 -15.37
C LEU A 6 -23.67 7.75 -14.14
N GLU A 7 -23.48 6.97 -13.08
CA GLU A 7 -24.20 7.15 -11.82
C GLU A 7 -23.83 8.47 -11.13
N ILE A 8 -22.56 8.88 -11.16
CA ILE A 8 -22.14 10.18 -10.61
C ILE A 8 -22.73 11.34 -11.42
N THR A 9 -22.80 11.22 -12.76
CA THR A 9 -23.25 12.32 -13.62
C THR A 9 -24.77 12.41 -13.79
N CYS A 10 -25.46 11.27 -13.79
CA CYS A 10 -26.87 11.14 -14.17
C CYS A 10 -27.73 10.47 -13.10
N GLY A 11 -27.12 9.92 -12.04
CA GLY A 11 -27.82 9.28 -10.94
C GLY A 11 -28.33 10.27 -9.88
N ASN A 12 -28.83 9.72 -8.80
CA ASN A 12 -29.45 10.47 -7.72
C ASN A 12 -28.41 11.34 -6.97
N ASN A 13 -28.80 12.56 -6.59
CA ASN A 13 -27.90 13.57 -6.00
C ASN A 13 -27.56 13.33 -4.51
N ASN A 14 -27.50 12.08 -4.05
CA ASN A 14 -27.08 11.79 -2.68
C ASN A 14 -25.55 11.90 -2.58
N ALA A 15 -25.08 12.92 -1.87
CA ALA A 15 -23.65 13.20 -1.69
C ALA A 15 -22.86 12.03 -1.08
N TYR A 16 -23.47 11.23 -0.20
CA TYR A 16 -22.79 10.06 0.39
C TYR A 16 -22.51 8.97 -0.65
N VAL A 17 -23.50 8.66 -1.48
CA VAL A 17 -23.39 7.67 -2.57
C VAL A 17 -22.43 8.16 -3.64
N GLN A 18 -22.46 9.45 -3.98
CA GLN A 18 -21.52 10.04 -4.94
C GLN A 18 -20.07 9.93 -4.45
N LEU A 19 -19.82 10.11 -3.15
CA LEU A 19 -18.50 9.97 -2.57
C LEU A 19 -18.01 8.52 -2.59
N ASP A 20 -18.86 7.55 -2.26
CA ASP A 20 -18.53 6.12 -2.36
C ASP A 20 -18.20 5.73 -3.82
N ASN A 21 -19.01 6.21 -4.76
CA ASN A 21 -18.81 5.96 -6.18
C ASN A 21 -17.49 6.57 -6.68
N LEU A 22 -17.16 7.77 -6.19
CA LEU A 22 -15.89 8.43 -6.47
C LEU A 22 -14.72 7.61 -5.89
N GLU A 23 -14.83 7.11 -4.65
CA GLU A 23 -13.85 6.19 -4.05
C GLU A 23 -13.63 4.94 -4.90
N ILE A 24 -14.70 4.29 -5.35
CA ILE A 24 -14.63 3.08 -6.19
C ILE A 24 -13.95 3.38 -7.53
N ILE A 25 -14.22 4.54 -8.16
CA ILE A 25 -13.54 4.95 -9.40
C ILE A 25 -12.04 5.13 -9.16
N PHE A 26 -11.65 5.85 -8.11
CA PHE A 26 -10.24 6.09 -7.81
C PHE A 26 -9.51 4.79 -7.45
N CYS A 27 -10.12 3.91 -6.66
CA CYS A 27 -9.61 2.57 -6.39
C CYS A 27 -9.46 1.73 -7.66
N SER A 28 -10.41 1.83 -8.59
CA SER A 28 -10.33 1.15 -9.90
C SER A 28 -9.19 1.70 -10.76
N ILE A 29 -9.01 3.03 -10.78
CA ILE A 29 -7.89 3.68 -11.49
C ILE A 29 -6.55 3.24 -10.90
N LEU A 30 -6.39 3.23 -9.58
CA LEU A 30 -5.18 2.76 -8.91
C LEU A 30 -4.90 1.29 -9.20
N ALA A 31 -5.92 0.43 -9.15
CA ALA A 31 -5.78 -0.99 -9.48
C ALA A 31 -5.29 -1.19 -10.93
N LEU A 32 -5.89 -0.48 -11.90
CA LEU A 32 -5.46 -0.51 -13.29
C LEU A 32 -4.03 0.01 -13.46
N LEU A 33 -3.69 1.12 -12.82
CA LEU A 33 -2.33 1.67 -12.87
C LEU A 33 -1.31 0.71 -12.27
N LYS A 34 -1.63 0.04 -11.16
CA LYS A 34 -0.77 -0.99 -10.56
C LYS A 34 -0.57 -2.16 -11.51
N LEU A 35 -1.64 -2.68 -12.11
CA LEU A 35 -1.55 -3.74 -13.12
C LEU A 35 -0.72 -3.33 -14.35
N LEU A 36 -0.90 -2.10 -14.83
CA LEU A 36 -0.12 -1.55 -15.94
C LEU A 36 1.35 -1.39 -15.56
N SER A 37 1.65 -0.86 -14.37
CA SER A 37 3.03 -0.75 -13.87
C SER A 37 3.71 -2.12 -13.79
N PHE A 38 3.01 -3.16 -13.35
CA PHE A 38 3.56 -4.53 -13.35
C PHE A 38 3.92 -5.02 -14.75
N ARG A 39 3.12 -4.67 -15.76
CA ARG A 39 3.39 -5.04 -17.16
C ARG A 39 4.53 -4.22 -17.76
N ILE A 40 4.50 -2.89 -17.58
CA ILE A 40 5.51 -1.96 -18.11
C ILE A 40 6.88 -2.28 -17.51
N TYR A 41 6.94 -2.56 -16.21
CA TYR A 41 8.18 -2.86 -15.49
C TYR A 41 8.39 -4.37 -15.27
N ALA A 42 7.77 -5.24 -16.07
CA ALA A 42 7.85 -6.68 -15.90
C ALA A 42 9.30 -7.19 -15.84
N ASN A 43 10.18 -6.68 -16.70
CA ASN A 43 11.61 -7.05 -16.70
C ASN A 43 12.30 -6.70 -15.37
N ASN A 44 12.02 -5.52 -14.81
CA ASN A 44 12.59 -5.08 -13.53
C ASN A 44 12.11 -5.96 -12.37
N LEU A 45 10.82 -6.32 -12.38
CA LEU A 45 10.22 -7.20 -11.39
C LEU A 45 10.76 -8.63 -11.51
N ILE A 46 10.86 -9.19 -12.72
CA ILE A 46 11.43 -10.52 -12.97
C ILE A 46 12.87 -10.58 -12.47
N ARG A 47 13.68 -9.54 -12.73
CA ARG A 47 15.05 -9.46 -12.18
C ARG A 47 15.04 -9.49 -10.64
N ASN A 48 14.19 -8.70 -10.00
CA ASN A 48 14.05 -8.67 -8.54
C ASN A 48 13.61 -10.03 -7.97
N PHE A 49 12.58 -10.65 -8.53
CA PHE A 49 12.10 -11.96 -8.07
C PHE A 49 13.11 -13.06 -8.28
N SER A 50 13.78 -13.06 -9.43
CA SER A 50 14.85 -14.05 -9.71
C SER A 50 16.01 -13.88 -8.75
N SER A 51 16.37 -12.64 -8.39
CA SER A 51 17.35 -12.37 -7.34
C SER A 51 16.88 -12.93 -6.01
N ALA A 52 15.66 -12.61 -5.58
CA ALA A 52 15.15 -13.06 -4.30
C ALA A 52 15.13 -14.59 -4.18
N MET A 53 14.71 -15.29 -5.23
CA MET A 53 14.73 -16.75 -5.29
C MET A 53 16.16 -17.29 -5.14
N LYS A 54 17.13 -16.74 -5.87
CA LYS A 54 18.54 -17.13 -5.76
C LYS A 54 19.08 -16.89 -4.35
N ASP A 55 18.73 -15.76 -3.75
CA ASP A 55 19.15 -15.40 -2.40
C ASP A 55 18.64 -16.41 -1.36
N TYR A 56 17.38 -16.85 -1.48
CA TYR A 56 16.82 -17.89 -0.59
C TYR A 56 17.51 -19.25 -0.76
N LEU A 57 17.92 -19.60 -1.98
CA LEU A 57 18.65 -20.84 -2.26
C LEU A 57 20.10 -20.80 -1.79
N ALA A 58 20.71 -19.61 -1.72
CA ALA A 58 22.10 -19.40 -1.34
C ALA A 58 22.32 -19.30 0.19
N ILE A 59 21.28 -19.44 1.01
CA ILE A 59 21.39 -19.34 2.48
C ILE A 59 22.16 -20.53 3.04
N ASP A 60 23.31 -20.26 3.64
CA ASP A 60 24.26 -21.23 4.17
C ASP A 60 24.25 -21.35 5.71
N THR A 61 23.81 -20.32 6.43
CA THR A 61 23.79 -20.31 7.92
C THR A 61 22.39 -20.14 8.50
N GLU A 62 22.17 -20.69 9.70
CA GLU A 62 20.90 -20.55 10.44
C GLU A 62 20.62 -19.09 10.87
N GLU A 63 21.66 -18.30 11.13
CA GLU A 63 21.52 -16.86 11.40
C GLU A 63 20.92 -16.11 10.20
N LYS A 64 21.50 -16.29 9.00
CA LYS A 64 20.97 -15.69 7.76
C LYS A 64 19.56 -16.19 7.46
N ARG A 65 19.30 -17.48 7.70
CA ARG A 65 17.95 -18.07 7.55
C ARG A 65 16.93 -17.40 8.46
N THR A 66 17.30 -17.14 9.71
CA THR A 66 16.42 -16.49 10.71
C THR A 66 16.09 -15.06 10.28
N ILE A 67 17.09 -14.30 9.82
CA ILE A 67 16.89 -12.93 9.31
C ILE A 67 15.95 -12.93 8.11
N MET A 68 16.17 -13.82 7.14
CA MET A 68 15.33 -13.91 5.94
C MET A 68 13.89 -14.35 6.24
N ARG A 69 13.70 -15.26 7.21
CA ARG A 69 12.36 -15.67 7.68
C ARG A 69 11.63 -14.54 8.39
N ARG A 70 12.32 -13.73 9.19
CA ARG A 70 11.73 -12.58 9.88
C ARG A 70 11.18 -11.56 8.88
N HIS A 71 11.96 -11.19 7.87
CA HIS A 71 11.51 -10.24 6.84
C HIS A 71 10.36 -10.79 5.98
N ALA A 72 10.41 -12.07 5.63
CA ALA A 72 9.30 -12.73 4.95
C ALA A 72 8.02 -12.76 5.81
N TYR A 73 8.17 -12.96 7.12
CA TYR A 73 7.06 -12.91 8.06
C TYR A 73 6.45 -11.51 8.15
N MET A 74 7.27 -10.45 8.24
CA MET A 74 6.80 -9.06 8.21
C MET A 74 6.00 -8.78 6.93
N GLY A 75 6.50 -9.21 5.76
CA GLY A 75 5.79 -9.06 4.49
C GLY A 75 4.44 -9.79 4.47
N ARG A 76 4.38 -11.02 5.00
CA ARG A 76 3.10 -11.77 5.13
C ARG A 76 2.14 -11.10 6.11
N LEU A 77 2.62 -10.58 7.23
CA LEU A 77 1.79 -9.88 8.21
C LEU A 77 1.14 -8.63 7.60
N ILE A 78 1.91 -7.83 6.85
CA ILE A 78 1.39 -6.70 6.08
C ILE A 78 0.33 -7.17 5.09
N CYS A 79 0.63 -8.22 4.31
CA CYS A 79 -0.30 -8.77 3.32
C CYS A 79 -1.63 -9.20 3.95
N TYR A 80 -1.57 -10.01 5.02
CA TYR A 80 -2.77 -10.50 5.69
C TYR A 80 -3.57 -9.39 6.35
N SER A 81 -2.92 -8.42 7.00
CA SER A 81 -3.62 -7.31 7.64
C SER A 81 -4.34 -6.41 6.64
N VAL A 82 -3.69 -6.02 5.54
CA VAL A 82 -4.32 -5.19 4.50
C VAL A 82 -5.44 -5.93 3.78
N LEU A 83 -5.21 -7.19 3.34
CA LEU A 83 -6.24 -7.95 2.62
C LEU A 83 -7.45 -8.29 3.50
N SER A 84 -7.23 -8.66 4.77
CA SER A 84 -8.33 -8.97 5.69
C SER A 84 -9.23 -7.76 5.92
N LEU A 85 -8.67 -6.57 6.16
CA LEU A 85 -9.45 -5.35 6.31
C LEU A 85 -10.17 -4.95 5.01
N ALA A 86 -9.52 -5.08 3.85
CA ALA A 86 -10.13 -4.76 2.56
C ALA A 86 -11.31 -5.69 2.23
N TYR A 87 -11.18 -6.99 2.49
CA TYR A 87 -12.28 -7.94 2.30
C TYR A 87 -13.39 -7.75 3.33
N LEU A 88 -13.05 -7.47 4.60
CA LEU A 88 -14.03 -7.13 5.62
C LEU A 88 -14.87 -5.90 5.19
N ALA A 89 -14.21 -4.83 4.72
CA ALA A 89 -14.88 -3.64 4.20
C ALA A 89 -15.80 -3.97 3.01
N SER A 90 -15.32 -4.80 2.07
CA SER A 90 -16.09 -5.21 0.88
C SER A 90 -17.34 -6.02 1.24
N ILE A 91 -17.21 -6.97 2.19
CA ILE A 91 -18.34 -7.78 2.67
C ILE A 91 -19.37 -6.87 3.36
N LEU A 92 -18.93 -5.95 4.20
CA LEU A 92 -19.83 -5.04 4.90
C LEU A 92 -20.56 -4.09 3.96
N PHE A 93 -19.87 -3.58 2.94
CA PHE A 93 -20.49 -2.76 1.90
C PHE A 93 -21.64 -3.50 1.19
N MET A 94 -21.49 -4.79 0.93
CA MET A 94 -22.56 -5.64 0.40
C MET A 94 -23.69 -5.90 1.41
N LEU A 95 -23.35 -6.20 2.66
CA LEU A 95 -24.34 -6.53 3.69
C LEU A 95 -25.25 -5.35 4.01
N VAL A 96 -24.70 -4.13 4.06
CA VAL A 96 -25.48 -2.90 4.29
C VAL A 96 -26.55 -2.73 3.21
N ALA A 97 -26.20 -2.95 1.93
CA ALA A 97 -27.14 -2.84 0.82
C ALA A 97 -28.28 -3.87 0.92
N LEU A 98 -27.97 -5.12 1.30
CA LEU A 98 -28.97 -6.17 1.48
C LEU A 98 -29.90 -5.94 2.67
N ILE A 99 -29.40 -5.34 3.77
CA ILE A 99 -30.23 -5.02 4.94
C ILE A 99 -31.16 -3.85 4.63
N ALA A 100 -30.66 -2.81 3.96
CA ALA A 100 -31.44 -1.64 3.59
C ALA A 100 -32.64 -2.00 2.68
N ASP A 101 -32.46 -2.92 1.72
CA ASP A 101 -33.54 -3.45 0.87
C ASP A 101 -34.64 -4.11 1.71
N ASN A 102 -34.28 -4.97 2.67
CA ASN A 102 -35.24 -5.69 3.51
C ASN A 102 -36.06 -4.79 4.44
N GLU A 103 -35.48 -3.70 4.97
CA GLU A 103 -36.20 -2.74 5.83
C GLU A 103 -37.19 -1.88 5.03
N GLU A 104 -36.80 -1.42 3.83
CA GLU A 104 -37.68 -0.59 2.99
C GLU A 104 -38.84 -1.38 2.38
N VAL A 105 -38.63 -2.65 2.01
CA VAL A 105 -39.71 -3.58 1.61
C VAL A 105 -40.74 -3.76 2.73
N ARG A 106 -40.30 -3.77 4.00
CA ARG A 106 -41.22 -3.83 5.16
C ARG A 106 -41.93 -2.50 5.42
N ALA A 107 -41.33 -1.38 5.04
CA ALA A 107 -41.87 -0.03 5.27
C ALA A 107 -42.81 0.48 4.15
N ASN A 108 -43.10 -0.33 3.11
CA ASN A 108 -43.91 0.06 1.94
C ASN A 108 -43.45 1.36 1.25
N VAL A 109 -42.14 1.68 1.30
CA VAL A 109 -41.59 2.87 0.65
C VAL A 109 -41.25 2.56 -0.81
N SER A 110 -41.82 3.33 -1.74
CA SER A 110 -41.54 3.20 -3.18
C SER A 110 -40.22 3.92 -3.52
N LYS A 111 -39.09 3.21 -3.37
CA LYS A 111 -37.82 3.58 -4.03
C LYS A 111 -37.51 2.55 -5.10
N SER A 112 -36.81 2.98 -6.15
CA SER A 112 -36.37 2.08 -7.23
C SER A 112 -35.43 0.99 -6.69
N GLN A 113 -35.64 -0.27 -7.05
CA GLN A 113 -34.76 -1.40 -6.66
C GLN A 113 -33.28 -1.15 -7.02
N MET A 114 -33.01 -0.31 -8.03
CA MET A 114 -31.66 0.05 -8.47
C MET A 114 -30.92 1.00 -7.53
N SER A 115 -31.62 1.73 -6.66
CA SER A 115 -30.97 2.57 -5.63
C SER A 115 -30.47 1.77 -4.43
N GLN A 116 -30.89 0.51 -4.30
CA GLN A 116 -30.56 -0.37 -3.17
C GLN A 116 -29.43 -1.34 -3.48
N LEU A 117 -28.95 -1.37 -4.73
CA LEU A 117 -27.75 -2.12 -5.09
C LEU A 117 -26.54 -1.61 -4.28
N PRO A 118 -25.59 -2.51 -3.91
CA PRO A 118 -24.35 -2.13 -3.24
C PRO A 118 -23.62 -0.98 -3.92
N VAL A 119 -23.52 -1.04 -5.24
CA VAL A 119 -23.21 0.11 -6.09
C VAL A 119 -24.49 0.54 -6.78
N PRO A 120 -25.12 1.66 -6.36
CA PRO A 120 -26.39 2.11 -6.93
C PRO A 120 -26.28 2.35 -8.45
N LEU A 121 -27.36 2.04 -9.17
CA LEU A 121 -27.51 2.24 -10.61
C LEU A 121 -28.77 3.06 -10.91
N THR A 122 -28.97 4.14 -10.17
CA THR A 122 -30.15 5.01 -10.26
C THR A 122 -30.29 5.73 -11.60
N PHE A 123 -29.22 5.88 -12.38
CA PHE A 123 -29.30 6.45 -13.73
C PHE A 123 -30.21 5.64 -14.68
N LEU A 124 -30.45 4.36 -14.39
CA LEU A 124 -31.37 3.51 -15.16
C LEU A 124 -32.85 3.81 -14.88
N GLY A 125 -33.14 4.62 -13.86
CA GLY A 125 -34.51 4.95 -13.44
C GLY A 125 -35.25 3.79 -12.78
N GLU A 126 -36.58 3.87 -12.75
CA GLU A 126 -37.46 2.86 -12.17
C GLU A 126 -37.63 1.65 -13.09
N VAL A 127 -36.56 0.87 -13.28
CA VAL A 127 -36.66 -0.43 -13.95
C VAL A 127 -37.08 -1.47 -12.92
N HIS A 128 -38.27 -2.05 -13.08
CA HIS A 128 -38.67 -3.24 -12.34
C HIS A 128 -37.87 -4.45 -12.84
N VAL A 129 -37.06 -5.01 -11.95
CA VAL A 129 -36.20 -6.15 -12.25
C VAL A 129 -36.63 -7.32 -11.38
N SER A 130 -36.64 -8.52 -11.97
CA SER A 130 -36.97 -9.72 -11.22
C SER A 130 -35.93 -9.98 -10.13
N THR A 131 -36.35 -10.56 -8.99
CA THR A 131 -35.46 -10.86 -7.86
C THR A 131 -34.23 -11.69 -8.29
N GLY A 132 -34.39 -12.61 -9.26
CA GLY A 132 -33.29 -13.39 -9.80
C GLY A 132 -32.23 -12.55 -10.51
N VAL A 133 -32.65 -11.57 -11.31
CA VAL A 133 -31.71 -10.67 -12.01
C VAL A 133 -31.05 -9.70 -11.04
N TYR A 134 -31.77 -9.19 -10.04
CA TYR A 134 -31.19 -8.38 -8.96
C TYR A 134 -30.07 -9.13 -8.23
N MET A 135 -30.33 -10.38 -7.80
CA MET A 135 -29.33 -11.21 -7.14
C MET A 135 -28.12 -11.49 -8.03
N LEU A 136 -28.33 -11.72 -9.34
CA LEU A 136 -27.23 -11.89 -10.29
C LEU A 136 -26.36 -10.63 -10.42
N ILE A 137 -26.97 -9.43 -10.49
CA ILE A 137 -26.25 -8.15 -10.53
C ILE A 137 -25.45 -7.96 -9.24
N SER A 138 -26.05 -8.20 -8.07
CA SER A 138 -25.40 -8.06 -6.77
C SER A 138 -24.19 -9.01 -6.62
N ILE A 139 -24.33 -10.27 -7.05
CA ILE A 139 -23.21 -11.23 -7.05
C ILE A 139 -22.09 -10.73 -7.98
N PHE A 140 -22.44 -10.24 -9.17
CA PHE A 140 -21.47 -9.71 -10.11
C PHE A 140 -20.73 -8.47 -9.55
N GLN A 141 -21.45 -7.53 -8.92
CA GLN A 141 -20.85 -6.37 -8.26
C GLN A 141 -19.87 -6.78 -7.16
N TYR A 142 -20.22 -7.78 -6.34
CA TYR A 142 -19.32 -8.31 -5.32
C TYR A 142 -18.04 -8.92 -5.89
N MET A 143 -18.16 -9.70 -6.98
CA MET A 143 -17.01 -10.29 -7.67
C MET A 143 -16.08 -9.22 -8.24
N VAL A 144 -16.64 -8.14 -8.79
CA VAL A 144 -15.85 -7.01 -9.30
C VAL A 144 -15.16 -6.25 -8.17
N LEU A 145 -15.86 -6.01 -7.05
CA LEU A 145 -15.31 -5.33 -5.88
C LEU A 145 -14.15 -6.11 -5.26
N THR A 146 -14.32 -7.42 -5.07
CA THR A 146 -13.26 -8.30 -4.55
C THR A 146 -12.07 -8.36 -5.50
N LEU A 147 -12.28 -8.50 -6.81
CA LEU A 147 -11.19 -8.47 -7.79
C LEU A 147 -10.40 -7.16 -7.73
N THR A 148 -11.11 -6.02 -7.61
CA THR A 148 -10.50 -4.69 -7.55
C THR A 148 -9.67 -4.53 -6.27
N THR A 149 -10.19 -4.97 -5.12
CA THR A 149 -9.46 -4.91 -3.84
C THR A 149 -8.26 -5.84 -3.82
N THR A 150 -8.38 -7.08 -4.32
CA THR A 150 -7.24 -7.99 -4.47
C THR A 150 -6.17 -7.41 -5.38
N SER A 151 -6.57 -6.81 -6.50
CA SER A 151 -5.63 -6.16 -7.42
C SER A 151 -4.92 -4.98 -6.74
N ASN A 152 -5.63 -4.15 -5.97
CA ASN A 152 -5.02 -2.99 -5.32
C ASN A 152 -4.07 -3.42 -4.18
N CYS A 153 -4.60 -4.14 -3.19
CA CYS A 153 -3.88 -4.51 -1.98
C CYS A 153 -2.85 -5.62 -2.21
N GLY A 154 -3.10 -6.53 -3.14
CA GLY A 154 -2.19 -7.62 -3.47
C GLY A 154 -0.90 -7.12 -4.12
N ASN A 155 -1.00 -6.15 -5.03
CA ASN A 155 0.18 -5.51 -5.65
C ASN A 155 1.01 -4.77 -4.60
N ASP A 156 0.37 -4.01 -3.71
CA ASP A 156 1.06 -3.28 -2.63
C ASP A 156 1.82 -4.23 -1.71
N SER A 157 1.13 -5.27 -1.27
CA SER A 157 1.68 -6.28 -0.36
C SER A 157 2.88 -7.01 -0.98
N LEU A 158 2.77 -7.35 -2.27
CA LEU A 158 3.84 -8.01 -3.01
C LEU A 158 5.08 -7.10 -3.11
N ILE A 159 4.90 -5.82 -3.47
CA ILE A 159 6.03 -4.90 -3.60
C ILE A 159 6.69 -4.64 -2.25
N LEU A 160 5.90 -4.37 -1.20
CA LEU A 160 6.41 -4.17 0.15
C LEU A 160 7.15 -5.41 0.67
N ALA A 161 6.67 -6.62 0.34
CA ALA A 161 7.36 -7.86 0.70
C ALA A 161 8.73 -8.00 0.04
N ILE A 162 8.90 -7.63 -1.23
CA ILE A 162 10.23 -7.64 -1.88
C ILE A 162 11.13 -6.54 -1.32
N ILE A 163 10.59 -5.35 -1.01
CA ILE A 163 11.37 -4.31 -0.34
C ILE A 163 11.89 -4.83 1.01
N LEU A 164 11.04 -5.50 1.79
CA LEU A 164 11.46 -6.15 3.04
C LEU A 164 12.48 -7.27 2.82
N HIS A 165 12.40 -8.02 1.71
CA HIS A 165 13.45 -8.97 1.32
C HIS A 165 14.79 -8.26 1.12
N ILE A 166 14.81 -7.13 0.39
CA ILE A 166 16.04 -6.33 0.21
C ILE A 166 16.54 -5.82 1.56
N CYS A 167 15.68 -5.33 2.46
CA CYS A 167 16.05 -4.95 3.82
C CYS A 167 16.74 -6.11 4.56
N GLY A 168 16.20 -7.33 4.45
CA GLY A 168 16.81 -8.52 5.04
C GLY A 168 18.16 -8.87 4.45
N GLN A 169 18.33 -8.70 3.13
CA GLN A 169 19.62 -8.87 2.46
C GLN A 169 20.64 -7.81 2.85
N MET A 170 20.22 -6.56 3.06
CA MET A 170 21.08 -5.50 3.61
C MET A 170 21.52 -5.86 5.03
N GLU A 171 20.63 -6.40 5.87
CA GLU A 171 21.00 -6.84 7.21
C GLU A 171 21.99 -8.01 7.22
N VAL A 172 21.79 -9.00 6.35
CA VAL A 172 22.77 -10.08 6.15
C VAL A 172 24.13 -9.50 5.72
N LEU A 173 24.12 -8.56 4.77
CA LEU A 173 25.34 -7.91 4.29
C LEU A 173 26.06 -7.12 5.40
N LYS A 174 25.32 -6.45 6.29
CA LYS A 174 25.88 -5.76 7.46
C LYS A 174 26.66 -6.71 8.37
N ILE A 175 26.11 -7.90 8.64
CA ILE A 175 26.79 -8.92 9.44
C ILE A 175 28.05 -9.42 8.72
N GLU A 176 27.98 -9.64 7.40
CA GLU A 176 29.15 -10.06 6.62
C GLU A 176 30.25 -8.99 6.59
N PHE A 177 29.91 -7.70 6.56
CA PHE A 177 30.88 -6.62 6.68
C PHE A 177 31.49 -6.53 8.09
N ASN A 178 30.67 -6.62 9.14
CA ASN A 178 31.14 -6.52 10.51
C ASN A 178 32.09 -7.67 10.88
N ASN A 179 31.81 -8.88 10.36
CA ASN A 179 32.62 -10.08 10.60
C ASN A 179 33.76 -10.25 9.57
N TYR A 180 33.99 -9.27 8.70
CA TYR A 180 35.03 -9.38 7.68
C TYR A 180 36.43 -9.31 8.31
N ASP A 181 37.23 -10.35 8.08
CA ASP A 181 38.63 -10.43 8.50
C ASP A 181 39.52 -10.69 7.28
N VAL A 182 40.55 -9.86 7.09
CA VAL A 182 41.54 -9.98 6.02
C VAL A 182 42.26 -11.34 6.06
N LYS A 183 42.42 -11.93 7.25
CA LYS A 183 43.10 -13.22 7.43
C LYS A 183 42.20 -14.40 7.05
N ASN A 184 40.88 -14.23 7.13
CA ASN A 184 39.91 -15.30 6.94
C ASN A 184 39.19 -15.13 5.58
N LYS A 185 39.71 -15.79 4.53
CA LYS A 185 39.34 -15.58 3.12
C LYS A 185 37.95 -16.12 2.70
N SER A 186 36.96 -16.24 3.59
CA SER A 186 35.67 -16.85 3.22
C SER A 186 34.97 -16.10 2.08
N LYS A 187 35.05 -14.76 2.07
CA LYS A 187 34.60 -13.87 0.99
C LYS A 187 35.55 -12.70 0.86
N SER A 188 35.79 -12.22 -0.37
CA SER A 188 36.57 -10.98 -0.57
C SER A 188 35.72 -9.75 -0.26
N PHE A 189 36.33 -8.68 0.25
CA PHE A 189 35.64 -7.41 0.48
C PHE A 189 35.01 -6.88 -0.81
N SER A 190 35.69 -7.05 -1.96
CA SER A 190 35.16 -6.65 -3.26
C SER A 190 33.85 -7.38 -3.59
N ALA A 191 33.69 -8.65 -3.19
CA ALA A 191 32.44 -9.37 -3.37
C ALA A 191 31.31 -8.79 -2.50
N LEU A 192 31.61 -8.37 -1.26
CA LEU A 192 30.65 -7.69 -0.38
C LEU A 192 30.26 -6.30 -0.92
N ALA A 193 31.23 -5.53 -1.41
CA ALA A 193 30.99 -4.23 -2.03
C ALA A 193 30.14 -4.35 -3.32
N LEU A 194 30.43 -5.34 -4.17
CA LEU A 194 29.60 -5.65 -5.33
C LEU A 194 28.19 -6.08 -4.92
N ARG A 195 28.05 -6.86 -3.84
CA ARG A 195 26.74 -7.23 -3.30
C ARG A 195 25.96 -6.01 -2.79
N HIS A 196 26.62 -5.06 -2.13
CA HIS A 196 26.00 -3.81 -1.70
C HIS A 196 25.43 -3.03 -2.89
N TYR A 197 26.26 -2.81 -3.92
CA TYR A 197 25.86 -2.13 -5.14
C TYR A 197 24.68 -2.84 -5.82
N TYR A 198 24.73 -4.16 -5.89
CA TYR A 198 23.67 -4.97 -6.46
C TYR A 198 22.33 -4.80 -5.72
N LEU A 199 22.33 -4.83 -4.39
CA LEU A 199 21.11 -4.63 -3.59
C LEU A 199 20.53 -3.21 -3.73
N ILE A 200 21.41 -2.20 -3.86
CA ILE A 200 21.01 -0.82 -4.16
C ILE A 200 20.30 -0.74 -5.51
N GLU A 201 20.91 -1.30 -6.57
CA GLU A 201 20.30 -1.32 -7.91
C GLU A 201 18.91 -1.96 -7.87
N HIS A 202 18.78 -3.09 -7.17
CA HIS A 202 17.51 -3.79 -7.01
C HIS A 202 16.44 -2.95 -6.30
N ALA A 203 16.81 -2.20 -5.25
CA ALA A 203 15.91 -1.28 -4.58
C ALA A 203 15.48 -0.12 -5.50
N GLU A 204 16.41 0.47 -6.25
CA GLU A 204 16.12 1.54 -7.22
C GLU A 204 15.15 1.06 -8.31
N LEU A 205 15.32 -0.17 -8.80
CA LEU A 205 14.39 -0.78 -9.75
C LEU A 205 12.97 -0.88 -9.16
N LEU A 206 12.82 -1.29 -7.90
CA LEU A 206 11.51 -1.37 -7.23
C LEU A 206 10.89 0.00 -7.03
N VAL A 207 11.67 0.99 -6.54
CA VAL A 207 11.20 2.36 -6.35
C VAL A 207 10.73 2.95 -7.67
N ASN A 208 11.45 2.70 -8.77
CA ASN A 208 11.04 3.16 -10.10
C ASN A 208 9.71 2.55 -10.56
N VAL A 209 9.43 1.28 -10.25
CA VAL A 209 8.16 0.62 -10.62
C VAL A 209 6.95 1.32 -9.97
N ILE A 210 7.10 1.74 -8.72
CA ILE A 210 5.99 2.24 -7.90
C ILE A 210 5.94 3.76 -7.79
N SER A 211 6.97 4.50 -8.19
CA SER A 211 7.09 5.92 -7.90
C SER A 211 5.87 6.74 -8.32
N PHE A 212 5.39 6.55 -9.55
CA PHE A 212 4.21 7.26 -10.05
C PHE A 212 2.91 6.80 -9.37
N VAL A 213 2.77 5.50 -9.13
CA VAL A 213 1.60 4.94 -8.45
C VAL A 213 1.52 5.44 -7.01
N LEU A 214 2.65 5.50 -6.30
CA LEU A 214 2.74 6.03 -4.94
C LEU A 214 2.32 7.49 -4.87
N LEU A 215 2.67 8.31 -5.86
CA LEU A 215 2.25 9.72 -5.88
C LEU A 215 0.72 9.82 -5.90
N LEU A 216 0.08 9.11 -6.83
CA LEU A 216 -1.39 9.12 -6.94
C LEU A 216 -2.05 8.49 -5.72
N GLN A 217 -1.49 7.39 -5.19
CA GLN A 217 -1.95 6.76 -3.96
C GLN A 217 -1.94 7.75 -2.78
N MET A 218 -0.85 8.49 -2.57
CA MET A 218 -0.73 9.44 -1.48
C MET A 218 -1.71 10.63 -1.63
N LEU A 219 -1.85 11.15 -2.86
CA LEU A 219 -2.80 12.23 -3.15
C LEU A 219 -4.24 11.80 -2.89
N PHE A 220 -4.66 10.66 -3.44
CA PHE A 220 -6.02 10.16 -3.24
C PHE A 220 -6.27 9.79 -1.78
N SER A 221 -5.34 9.12 -1.11
CA SER A 221 -5.51 8.81 0.31
C SER A 221 -5.63 10.07 1.18
N CYS A 222 -4.88 11.15 0.90
CA CYS A 222 -5.05 12.42 1.63
C CYS A 222 -6.47 12.98 1.46
N LEU A 223 -6.97 13.03 0.22
CA LEU A 223 -8.33 13.47 -0.08
C LEU A 223 -9.37 12.59 0.62
N PHE A 224 -9.30 11.27 0.49
CA PHE A 224 -10.28 10.35 1.06
C PHE A 224 -10.26 10.29 2.58
N VAL A 225 -9.09 10.34 3.22
CA VAL A 225 -9.01 10.43 4.69
C VAL A 225 -9.73 11.69 5.17
N SER A 226 -9.59 12.82 4.47
CA SER A 226 -10.29 14.05 4.84
C SER A 226 -11.81 13.96 4.62
N LEU A 227 -12.25 13.43 3.49
CA LEU A 227 -13.67 13.31 3.14
C LEU A 227 -14.40 12.27 4.01
N MET A 228 -13.82 11.08 4.19
CA MET A 228 -14.38 10.03 5.03
C MET A 228 -14.33 10.40 6.51
N GLY A 229 -13.28 11.10 6.95
CA GLY A 229 -13.21 11.64 8.31
C GLY A 229 -14.30 12.68 8.58
N PHE A 230 -14.62 13.52 7.59
CA PHE A 230 -15.74 14.45 7.69
C PHE A 230 -17.10 13.73 7.74
N GLN A 231 -17.32 12.73 6.87
CA GLN A 231 -18.54 11.90 6.91
C GLN A 231 -18.69 11.17 8.25
N PHE A 232 -17.60 10.68 8.84
CA PHE A 232 -17.61 10.08 10.17
C PHE A 232 -18.12 11.05 11.25
N ILE A 233 -17.68 12.32 11.22
CA ILE A 233 -18.16 13.35 12.15
C ILE A 233 -19.65 13.62 11.96
N LEU A 234 -20.13 13.71 10.72
CA LEU A 234 -21.55 13.91 10.43
C LEU A 234 -22.39 12.73 10.93
N ALA A 235 -21.94 11.50 10.68
CA ALA A 235 -22.61 10.29 11.12
C ALA A 235 -22.72 10.20 12.65
N LEU A 236 -21.71 10.68 13.38
CA LEU A 236 -21.75 10.82 14.84
C LEU A 236 -22.80 11.85 15.29
N LYS A 237 -22.93 12.99 14.59
CA LYS A 237 -23.95 14.01 14.92
C LYS A 237 -25.37 13.48 14.70
N THR A 238 -25.59 12.68 13.66
CA THR A 238 -26.91 12.12 13.32
C THR A 238 -27.22 10.79 14.01
N ASN A 239 -26.29 10.23 14.81
CA ASN A 239 -26.38 8.90 15.40
C ASN A 239 -26.67 7.78 14.38
N ASP A 240 -26.13 7.90 13.16
CA ASP A 240 -26.27 6.87 12.13
C ASP A 240 -25.23 5.76 12.34
N ALA A 241 -25.62 4.71 13.06
CA ALA A 241 -24.74 3.59 13.42
C ALA A 241 -24.15 2.87 12.19
N VAL A 242 -24.90 2.77 11.09
CA VAL A 242 -24.45 2.10 9.86
C VAL A 242 -23.34 2.92 9.21
N MET A 243 -23.56 4.23 9.09
CA MET A 243 -22.58 5.13 8.48
C MET A 243 -21.33 5.29 9.36
N ILE A 244 -21.47 5.34 10.70
CA ILE A 244 -20.34 5.36 11.64
C ILE A 244 -19.45 4.12 11.41
N PHE A 245 -20.05 2.94 11.37
CA PHE A 245 -19.31 1.69 11.23
C PHE A 245 -18.59 1.61 9.87
N LYS A 246 -19.29 1.97 8.79
CA LYS A 246 -18.73 2.01 7.43
C LYS A 246 -17.56 2.99 7.29
N THR A 247 -17.74 4.23 7.75
CA THR A 247 -16.67 5.24 7.66
C THR A 247 -15.47 4.87 8.51
N THR A 248 -15.68 4.28 9.69
CA THR A 248 -14.60 3.81 10.56
C THR A 248 -13.73 2.74 9.89
N ILE A 249 -14.36 1.75 9.23
CA ILE A 249 -13.61 0.65 8.62
C ILE A 249 -12.81 1.12 7.40
N VAL A 250 -13.40 1.98 6.56
CA VAL A 250 -12.72 2.55 5.40
C VAL A 250 -11.55 3.44 5.85
N LEU A 251 -11.78 4.31 6.82
CA LEU A 251 -10.73 5.17 7.38
C LEU A 251 -9.58 4.33 7.96
N THR A 252 -9.89 3.28 8.71
CA THR A 252 -8.88 2.36 9.27
C THR A 252 -8.07 1.69 8.16
N ALA A 253 -8.72 1.21 7.10
CA ALA A 253 -8.05 0.57 5.97
C ALA A 253 -7.11 1.55 5.23
N LEU A 254 -7.58 2.76 4.92
CA LEU A 254 -6.78 3.80 4.25
C LEU A 254 -5.56 4.21 5.09
N MET A 255 -5.76 4.43 6.40
CA MET A 255 -4.69 4.83 7.32
C MET A 255 -3.65 3.72 7.47
N LEU A 256 -4.08 2.46 7.57
CA LEU A 256 -3.17 1.32 7.68
C LEU A 256 -2.36 1.12 6.38
N GLN A 257 -2.98 1.27 5.21
CA GLN A 257 -2.29 1.18 3.93
C GLN A 257 -1.18 2.24 3.81
N LEU A 258 -1.48 3.50 4.15
CA LEU A 258 -0.49 4.59 4.18
C LEU A 258 0.62 4.33 5.20
N PHE A 259 0.26 3.82 6.37
CA PHE A 259 1.20 3.51 7.43
C PHE A 259 2.21 2.44 6.97
N PHE A 260 1.76 1.37 6.32
CA PHE A 260 2.65 0.31 5.86
C PHE A 260 3.64 0.75 4.79
N TYR A 261 3.23 1.60 3.85
CA TYR A 261 4.17 2.21 2.91
C TYR A 261 5.25 3.02 3.64
N SER A 262 4.83 3.82 4.61
CA SER A 262 5.69 4.76 5.31
C SER A 262 6.67 4.08 6.26
N ILE A 263 6.22 3.05 6.99
CA ILE A 263 7.10 2.28 7.89
C ILE A 263 8.11 1.44 7.10
N VAL A 264 7.70 0.83 5.97
CA VAL A 264 8.61 0.06 5.12
C VAL A 264 9.59 0.99 4.39
N GLY A 265 9.13 2.16 3.95
CA GLY A 265 10.00 3.17 3.34
C GLY A 265 11.07 3.69 4.30
N ASP A 266 10.69 4.01 5.54
CA ASP A 266 11.62 4.44 6.59
C ASP A 266 12.59 3.30 6.99
N TYR A 267 12.08 2.07 7.10
CA TYR A 267 12.90 0.89 7.39
C TYR A 267 13.89 0.57 6.27
N LEU A 268 13.51 0.71 4.99
CA LEU A 268 14.40 0.55 3.85
C LEU A 268 15.56 1.55 3.94
N LYS A 269 15.23 2.83 4.14
CA LYS A 269 16.23 3.90 4.29
C LYS A 269 17.20 3.57 5.44
N TYR A 270 16.67 3.24 6.62
CA TYR A 270 17.46 2.88 7.79
C TYR A 270 18.42 1.72 7.51
N GLN A 271 17.93 0.64 6.90
CA GLN A 271 18.76 -0.53 6.60
C GLN A 271 19.91 -0.22 5.64
N MET A 272 19.72 0.74 4.71
CA MET A 272 20.77 1.17 3.79
C MET A 272 21.80 2.10 4.45
N GLU A 273 21.38 3.03 5.31
CA GLU A 273 22.29 3.94 6.03
C GLU A 273 23.21 3.15 6.97
N GLU A 274 22.66 2.16 7.68
CA GLU A 274 23.36 1.31 8.66
C GLU A 274 24.48 0.45 8.07
N VAL A 275 24.54 0.27 6.75
CA VAL A 275 25.66 -0.43 6.10
C VAL A 275 26.97 0.31 6.35
N GLY A 276 26.95 1.64 6.32
CA GLY A 276 28.14 2.45 6.60
C GLY A 276 28.65 2.27 8.02
N HIS A 277 27.74 2.24 9.00
CA HIS A 277 28.07 2.01 10.41
C HIS A 277 28.65 0.62 10.65
N SER A 278 28.10 -0.40 9.99
CA SER A 278 28.59 -1.78 10.11
C SER A 278 30.01 -1.95 9.57
N ILE A 279 30.33 -1.25 8.49
CA ILE A 279 31.69 -1.23 7.92
C ILE A 279 32.63 -0.44 8.81
N TYR A 280 32.19 0.68 9.38
CA TYR A 280 33.01 1.46 10.31
C TYR A 280 33.44 0.66 11.55
N ASN A 281 32.61 -0.29 11.98
CA ASN A 281 32.87 -1.17 13.12
C ASN A 281 33.79 -2.36 12.81
N CYS A 282 34.07 -2.66 11.53
CA CYS A 282 35.04 -3.69 11.19
C CYS A 282 36.47 -3.21 11.50
N ASN A 283 37.46 -4.12 11.56
CA ASN A 283 38.87 -3.79 11.82
C ASN A 283 39.56 -3.15 10.59
N TRP A 284 38.92 -2.16 9.95
CA TRP A 284 39.35 -1.56 8.69
C TRP A 284 40.71 -0.88 8.77
N TYR A 285 41.14 -0.47 9.98
CA TYR A 285 42.44 0.13 10.24
C TYR A 285 43.60 -0.86 10.09
N ASP A 286 43.34 -2.18 10.14
CA ASP A 286 44.33 -3.23 9.90
C ASP A 286 44.41 -3.64 8.42
N PHE A 287 43.60 -3.02 7.55
CA PHE A 287 43.50 -3.44 6.16
C PHE A 287 44.63 -2.87 5.29
N PRO A 288 45.02 -3.56 4.19
CA PRO A 288 45.90 -2.97 3.20
C PRO A 288 45.32 -1.67 2.61
N LEU A 289 46.17 -0.73 2.22
CA LEU A 289 45.78 0.59 1.69
C LEU A 289 44.73 0.54 0.56
N ILE A 290 44.84 -0.47 -0.33
CA ILE A 290 43.89 -0.67 -1.43
C ILE A 290 42.48 -0.98 -0.89
N LEU A 291 42.40 -1.78 0.16
CA LEU A 291 41.14 -2.20 0.77
C LEU A 291 40.52 -1.08 1.62
N MET A 292 41.35 -0.29 2.33
CA MET A 292 40.91 0.92 3.03
C MET A 292 40.22 1.90 2.08
N ARG A 293 40.73 2.08 0.85
CA ARG A 293 40.07 2.91 -0.17
C ARG A 293 38.70 2.35 -0.56
N ASN A 294 38.57 1.04 -0.69
CA ASN A 294 37.28 0.41 -0.99
C ASN A 294 36.27 0.62 0.15
N VAL A 295 36.71 0.50 1.40
CA VAL A 295 35.89 0.82 2.58
C VAL A 295 35.31 2.24 2.49
N LEU A 296 36.17 3.23 2.17
CA LEU A 296 35.74 4.62 2.02
C LEU A 296 34.63 4.76 0.97
N PHE A 297 34.77 4.14 -0.21
CA PHE A 297 33.74 4.20 -1.25
C PHE A 297 32.40 3.61 -0.81
N VAL A 298 32.43 2.51 -0.07
CA VAL A 298 31.18 1.87 0.40
C VAL A 298 30.50 2.76 1.45
N ILE A 299 31.25 3.36 2.38
CA ILE A 299 30.72 4.33 3.35
C ILE A 299 30.16 5.58 2.65
N MET A 300 30.88 6.13 1.67
CA MET A 300 30.38 7.26 0.89
C MET A 300 29.07 6.92 0.16
N ARG A 301 28.94 5.70 -0.38
CA ARG A 301 27.70 5.26 -1.03
C ARG A 301 26.55 5.08 -0.04
N SER A 302 26.80 4.59 1.17
CA SER A 302 25.73 4.38 2.17
C SER A 302 25.13 5.69 2.70
N GLN A 303 25.85 6.80 2.59
CA GLN A 303 25.35 8.15 2.93
C GLN A 303 24.27 8.67 1.95
N GLN A 304 24.04 7.98 0.82
CA GLN A 304 22.98 8.29 -0.14
C GLN A 304 21.98 7.13 -0.26
N PRO A 305 21.26 6.76 0.82
CA PRO A 305 20.39 5.59 0.81
C PRO A 305 19.28 5.71 -0.25
N VAL A 306 18.88 4.58 -0.81
CA VAL A 306 17.68 4.54 -1.65
C VAL A 306 16.47 4.76 -0.76
N GLN A 307 15.64 5.73 -1.14
CA GLN A 307 14.42 6.08 -0.43
C GLN A 307 13.21 5.74 -1.29
N LEU A 308 12.10 5.42 -0.61
CA LEU A 308 10.83 5.20 -1.29
C LEU A 308 10.28 6.56 -1.77
N LEU A 309 10.49 6.89 -3.04
CA LEU A 309 10.12 8.20 -3.60
C LEU A 309 8.81 8.14 -4.39
N ALA A 310 7.80 8.86 -3.92
CA ALA A 310 6.59 9.17 -4.67
C ALA A 310 6.88 10.30 -5.68
N GLY A 311 6.59 10.05 -6.96
CA GLY A 311 6.81 11.03 -8.05
C GLY A 311 8.26 11.45 -8.27
N ARG A 312 9.24 10.77 -7.65
CA ARG A 312 10.67 11.11 -7.60
C ARG A 312 11.06 12.34 -6.78
N PHE A 313 10.13 12.98 -6.07
CA PHE A 313 10.44 14.18 -5.26
C PHE A 313 9.90 14.12 -3.83
N PHE A 314 8.89 13.28 -3.56
CA PHE A 314 8.29 13.17 -2.24
C PHE A 314 8.75 11.87 -1.56
N VAL A 315 9.48 11.99 -0.46
CA VAL A 315 9.94 10.82 0.31
C VAL A 315 8.75 10.22 1.05
N VAL A 316 8.59 8.90 0.98
CA VAL A 316 7.56 8.16 1.71
C VAL A 316 8.20 7.56 2.96
N ASP A 317 8.04 8.27 4.08
CA ASP A 317 8.53 7.90 5.40
C ASP A 317 7.46 8.22 6.47
N ILE A 318 7.74 7.85 7.74
CA ILE A 318 6.82 8.09 8.86
C ILE A 318 6.52 9.59 9.03
N LYS A 319 7.49 10.47 8.75
CA LYS A 319 7.30 11.92 8.83
C LYS A 319 6.25 12.40 7.82
N SER A 320 6.32 11.86 6.61
CA SER A 320 5.40 12.17 5.52
C SER A 320 4.00 11.62 5.78
N TYR A 321 3.89 10.43 6.38
CA TYR A 321 2.61 9.94 6.92
C TYR A 321 1.99 10.92 7.90
N MET A 322 2.76 11.38 8.90
CA MET A 322 2.26 12.35 9.89
C MET A 322 1.84 13.68 9.23
N ALA A 323 2.57 14.13 8.20
CA ALA A 323 2.22 15.32 7.44
C ALA A 323 0.89 15.16 6.69
N ILE A 324 0.65 13.99 6.08
CA ILE A 324 -0.62 13.67 5.39
C ILE A 324 -1.77 13.65 6.39
N VAL A 325 -1.61 12.99 7.54
CA VAL A 325 -2.64 12.92 8.58
C VAL A 325 -2.96 14.31 9.13
N LYS A 326 -1.94 15.12 9.43
CA LYS A 326 -2.13 16.51 9.90
C LYS A 326 -2.87 17.37 8.87
N SER A 327 -2.53 17.21 7.59
CA SER A 327 -3.22 17.93 6.50
C SER A 327 -4.67 17.50 6.39
N ALA A 328 -4.95 16.20 6.45
CA ALA A 328 -6.32 15.68 6.42
C ALA A 328 -7.17 16.17 7.60
N ILE A 329 -6.63 16.17 8.83
CA ILE A 329 -7.32 16.73 10.02
C ILE A 329 -7.59 18.23 9.86
N SER A 330 -6.66 18.96 9.25
CA SER A 330 -6.83 20.40 8.99
C SER A 330 -7.98 20.64 8.00
N TYR A 331 -8.04 19.86 6.91
CA TYR A 331 -9.16 19.91 5.97
C TYR A 331 -10.49 19.51 6.61
N ILE A 332 -10.52 18.46 7.43
CA ILE A 332 -11.71 18.05 8.18
C ILE A 332 -12.21 19.20 9.07
N SER A 333 -11.29 19.92 9.72
CA SER A 333 -11.63 21.03 10.60
C SER A 333 -12.26 22.20 9.85
N VAL A 334 -11.73 22.54 8.66
CA VAL A 334 -12.32 23.56 7.77
C VAL A 334 -13.72 23.13 7.30
N LEU A 335 -13.86 21.89 6.81
CA LEU A 335 -15.15 21.36 6.35
C LEU A 335 -16.19 21.33 7.47
N ARG A 336 -15.77 21.01 8.70
CA ARG A 336 -16.65 21.04 9.87
C ARG A 336 -17.18 22.44 10.15
N VAL A 337 -16.32 23.45 10.17
CA VAL A 337 -16.74 24.84 10.43
C VAL A 337 -17.71 25.32 9.36
N MET A 338 -17.45 25.04 8.08
CA MET A 338 -18.32 25.45 6.96
C MET A 338 -19.73 24.84 6.99
N VAL A 339 -19.95 23.76 7.73
CA VAL A 339 -21.27 23.12 7.89
C VAL A 339 -21.94 23.49 9.21
N ASP A 340 -21.16 23.97 10.19
CA ASP A 340 -21.68 24.49 11.46
C ASP A 340 -22.07 25.98 11.36
N GLU A 341 -21.66 26.69 10.30
CA GLU A 341 -22.19 27.99 9.84
C GLU A 341 -23.44 27.82 8.98
#